data_AF-A0A5K1D7W1-F1
#
_entry.id   AF-A0A5K1D7W1-F1
#
_cell.length_a   1.000
_cell.length_b   1.000
_cell.length_c   1.000
_cell.angle_alpha   90.00
_cell.angle_beta   90.00
_cell.angle_gamma   90.00
#
_symmetry.space_group_name_H-M   'P 1'
#
loop_
_entity.id
_entity.type
_entity.pdbx_description
1 polymer ?
#
loop_
_entity_poly.entity_id
_entity_poly.type
_entity_poly.pdbx_seq_one_letter_code
_entity_poly.pdbx_strand_id
1 'polypeptide(L)'
;VGLQYLSGDIVGGNARCVAMLLAFQEAIKDYKTPPEKALVRDLTAKINSYISFLISCRPLSISMGNAIRFLKDRISKLSLALTESEAKSTLQSDIDRFINEKIVLADKVIVGHAVTKIRDGDVLLTYGSACVVEMIIEYAHELGKKFRVVVVDSRPKHEGQKLLRRLLAKGISCTYTHINAISYVMHEVTRVFLGAASVLSNGIVYSRVGTACVAMVAHAFRVPVLICCEAYKFHERVQLDSICSNEL
;
A
#
# COMPACT_ATOMS: atom_id res chain seq x y z
N VAL A 1 1.16 13.69 -11.35
CA VAL A 1 0.52 12.77 -10.37
C VAL A 1 -0.95 12.49 -10.65
N GLY A 2 -1.87 13.47 -10.65
CA GLY A 2 -3.31 13.19 -10.87
C GLY A 2 -3.61 12.39 -12.14
N LEU A 3 -3.05 12.79 -13.28
CA LEU A 3 -3.17 12.06 -14.55
C LEU A 3 -2.59 10.63 -14.48
N GLN A 4 -1.49 10.42 -13.76
CA GLN A 4 -0.87 9.10 -13.59
C GLN A 4 -1.73 8.16 -12.74
N TYR A 5 -2.56 8.71 -11.84
CA TYR A 5 -3.55 7.91 -11.11
C TYR A 5 -4.72 7.52 -12.01
N LEU A 6 -5.14 8.41 -12.91
CA LEU A 6 -6.23 8.17 -13.85
C LEU A 6 -5.83 7.14 -14.93
N SER A 7 -4.63 7.28 -15.53
CA SER A 7 -4.09 6.33 -16.51
C SER A 7 -3.78 4.95 -15.90
N GLY A 8 -3.58 4.89 -14.58
CA GLY A 8 -3.19 3.67 -13.89
C GLY A 8 -1.70 3.34 -14.03
N ASP A 9 -0.85 4.33 -14.30
CA ASP A 9 0.60 4.16 -14.31
C ASP A 9 1.13 3.90 -12.89
N ILE A 10 0.58 4.61 -11.90
CA ILE A 10 0.90 4.42 -10.48
C ILE A 10 -0.22 3.63 -9.81
N VAL A 11 0.07 2.38 -9.47
CA VAL A 11 -0.88 1.43 -8.87
C VAL A 11 -0.36 0.97 -7.51
N GLY A 12 -1.28 0.74 -6.57
CA GLY A 12 -0.97 0.27 -5.22
C GLY A 12 -0.95 1.37 -4.16
N GLY A 13 -1.31 0.99 -2.93
CA GLY A 13 -1.49 1.95 -1.82
C GLY A 13 -0.20 2.71 -1.44
N ASN A 14 0.96 2.03 -1.45
CA ASN A 14 2.25 2.64 -1.12
C ASN A 14 2.72 3.59 -2.22
N ALA A 15 2.79 3.11 -3.46
CA ALA A 15 3.26 3.90 -4.60
C ALA A 15 2.41 5.17 -4.79
N ARG A 16 1.08 5.04 -4.66
CA ARG A 16 0.18 6.21 -4.67
C ARG A 16 0.48 7.17 -3.53
N CYS A 17 0.63 6.68 -2.30
CA CYS A 17 0.93 7.51 -1.13
C CYS A 17 2.27 8.26 -1.26
N VAL A 18 3.33 7.57 -1.67
CA VAL A 18 4.66 8.16 -1.87
C VAL A 18 4.61 9.23 -2.96
N ALA A 19 4.02 8.93 -4.13
CA ALA A 19 3.91 9.90 -5.22
C ALA A 19 3.11 11.16 -4.83
N MET A 20 2.06 11.00 -4.02
CA MET A 20 1.29 12.12 -3.49
C MET A 20 2.13 13.00 -2.55
N LEU A 21 2.86 12.36 -1.63
CA LEU A 21 3.68 13.06 -0.64
C LEU A 21 4.84 13.82 -1.30
N LEU A 22 5.51 13.22 -2.29
CA LEU A 22 6.54 13.87 -3.08
C LEU A 22 5.99 15.09 -3.85
N ALA A 23 4.80 14.96 -4.45
CA ALA A 23 4.14 16.11 -5.10
C ALA A 23 3.73 17.20 -4.11
N PHE A 24 3.34 16.85 -2.89
CA PHE A 24 3.10 17.84 -1.84
C PHE A 24 4.39 18.52 -1.38
N GLN A 25 5.53 17.83 -1.31
CA GLN A 25 6.82 18.47 -1.03
C GLN A 25 7.17 19.50 -2.09
N GLU A 26 7.05 19.16 -3.38
CA GLU A 26 7.28 20.10 -4.48
C GLU A 26 6.32 21.30 -4.38
N ALA A 27 5.04 21.05 -4.15
CA ALA A 27 4.05 22.12 -4.03
C ALA A 27 4.29 23.04 -2.81
N ILE A 28 4.78 22.49 -1.68
CA ILE A 28 5.14 23.26 -0.47
C ILE A 28 6.41 24.08 -0.72
N LYS A 29 7.37 23.53 -1.45
CA LYS A 29 8.61 24.22 -1.84
C LYS A 29 8.32 25.44 -2.69
N ASP A 30 7.44 25.31 -3.68
CA ASP A 30 7.09 26.37 -4.63
C ASP A 30 6.04 27.36 -4.10
N TYR A 31 5.32 27.01 -3.03
CA TYR A 31 4.33 27.87 -2.39
C TYR A 31 4.95 29.19 -1.92
N LYS A 32 4.19 30.29 -1.91
CA LYS A 32 4.58 31.57 -1.30
C LYS A 32 3.41 32.14 -0.53
N THR A 33 3.63 32.62 0.68
CA THR A 33 2.54 33.20 1.48
C THR A 33 2.15 34.58 0.96
N PRO A 34 0.88 34.84 0.65
CA PRO A 34 0.41 36.19 0.36
C PRO A 34 0.58 37.10 1.57
N PRO A 35 0.96 38.38 1.40
CA PRO A 35 1.31 39.27 2.52
C PRO A 35 0.17 39.49 3.53
N GLU A 36 -1.09 39.34 3.09
CA GLU A 36 -2.28 39.55 3.93
C GLU A 36 -2.78 38.27 4.63
N LYS A 37 -2.10 37.14 4.45
CA LYS A 37 -2.58 35.84 4.93
C LYS A 37 -1.58 35.14 5.85
N ALA A 38 -2.12 34.44 6.85
CA ALA A 38 -1.34 33.52 7.66
C ALA A 38 -0.98 32.26 6.87
N LEU A 39 0.30 31.87 6.92
CA LEU A 39 0.87 30.69 6.26
C LEU A 39 0.02 29.42 6.48
N VAL A 40 -0.29 29.09 7.74
CA VAL A 40 -1.01 27.87 8.12
C VAL A 40 -2.38 27.78 7.44
N ARG A 41 -3.14 28.89 7.46
CA ARG A 41 -4.51 28.93 6.92
C ARG A 41 -4.51 28.80 5.40
N ASP A 42 -3.66 29.57 4.72
CA ASP A 42 -3.64 29.60 3.26
C ASP A 42 -3.00 28.34 2.67
N LEU A 43 -1.92 27.82 3.28
CA LEU A 43 -1.31 26.55 2.88
C LEU A 43 -2.30 25.38 3.03
N THR A 44 -3.05 25.33 4.12
CA THR A 44 -4.08 24.30 4.33
C THR A 44 -5.16 24.38 3.24
N ALA A 45 -5.62 25.59 2.91
CA ALA A 45 -6.60 25.80 1.84
C ALA A 45 -6.04 25.37 0.47
N LYS A 46 -4.76 25.68 0.19
CA LYS A 46 -4.11 25.30 -1.06
C LYS A 46 -3.95 23.78 -1.18
N ILE A 47 -3.51 23.11 -0.11
CA ILE A 47 -3.43 21.65 -0.08
C ILE A 47 -4.81 21.00 -0.26
N ASN A 48 -5.86 21.56 0.34
CA ASN A 48 -7.23 21.08 0.10
C ASN A 48 -7.63 21.18 -1.38
N SER A 49 -7.24 22.26 -2.07
CA SER A 49 -7.51 22.39 -3.51
C SER A 49 -6.82 21.29 -4.33
N TYR A 50 -5.58 20.93 -4.00
CA TYR A 50 -4.85 19.84 -4.64
C TYR A 50 -5.48 18.48 -4.33
N ILE A 51 -5.90 18.26 -3.09
CA ILE A 51 -6.58 17.03 -2.68
C ILE A 51 -7.88 16.85 -3.46
N SER A 52 -8.69 17.91 -3.62
CA SER A 52 -9.93 17.86 -4.40
C SER A 52 -9.69 17.46 -5.86
N PHE A 53 -8.62 17.98 -6.47
CA PHE A 53 -8.21 17.57 -7.81
C PHE A 53 -7.74 16.11 -7.88
N LEU A 54 -7.00 15.62 -6.86
CA LEU A 54 -6.61 14.21 -6.82
C LEU A 54 -7.83 13.29 -6.67
N ILE A 55 -8.81 13.68 -5.85
CA ILE A 55 -10.07 12.94 -5.67
C ILE A 55 -10.84 12.86 -6.99
N SER A 56 -10.91 13.95 -7.77
CA SER A 56 -11.61 13.95 -9.06
C SER A 56 -10.92 13.08 -10.11
N CYS A 57 -9.60 12.90 -10.02
CA CYS A 57 -8.86 11.97 -10.87
C CYS A 57 -9.12 10.51 -10.47
N ARG A 58 -9.10 10.21 -9.17
CA ARG A 58 -9.32 8.87 -8.62
C ARG A 58 -9.59 8.93 -7.12
N PRO A 59 -10.58 8.18 -6.57
CA PRO A 59 -10.83 8.12 -5.14
C PRO A 59 -9.55 7.80 -4.35
N LEU A 60 -9.32 8.55 -3.26
CA LEU A 60 -8.12 8.39 -2.43
C LEU A 60 -8.09 7.00 -1.78
N SER A 61 -6.91 6.37 -1.77
CA SER A 61 -6.73 5.19 -0.92
C SER A 61 -6.71 5.58 0.55
N ILE A 62 -7.01 4.63 1.42
CA ILE A 62 -6.95 4.82 2.88
C ILE A 62 -5.55 5.26 3.33
N SER A 63 -4.50 4.68 2.73
CA SER A 63 -3.10 5.10 2.95
C SER A 63 -2.88 6.59 2.67
N MET A 64 -3.43 7.12 1.56
CA MET A 64 -3.35 8.54 1.21
C MET A 64 -4.15 9.41 2.17
N GLY A 65 -5.35 8.98 2.56
CA GLY A 65 -6.18 9.69 3.53
C GLY A 65 -5.48 9.86 4.88
N ASN A 66 -4.86 8.80 5.39
CA ASN A 66 -4.09 8.84 6.64
C ASN A 66 -2.86 9.75 6.53
N ALA A 67 -2.14 9.71 5.41
CA ALA A 67 -1.00 10.59 5.16
C ALA A 67 -1.42 12.07 5.03
N ILE A 68 -2.57 12.36 4.41
CA ILE A 68 -3.16 13.70 4.36
C ILE A 68 -3.53 14.19 5.76
N ARG A 69 -4.15 13.34 6.60
CA ARG A 69 -4.48 13.68 7.99
C ARG A 69 -3.22 14.01 8.79
N PHE A 70 -2.16 13.22 8.62
CA PHE A 70 -0.85 13.47 9.21
C PHE A 70 -0.28 14.83 8.77
N LEU A 71 -0.25 15.12 7.47
CA LEU A 71 0.29 16.37 6.96
C LEU A 71 -0.50 17.59 7.44
N LYS A 72 -1.85 17.51 7.43
CA LYS A 72 -2.71 18.58 7.95
C LYS A 72 -2.49 18.83 9.44
N ASP A 73 -2.32 17.78 10.23
CA ASP A 73 -1.98 17.89 11.65
C ASP A 73 -0.64 18.62 11.84
N ARG A 74 0.40 18.27 11.07
CA ARG A 74 1.69 18.97 11.10
C ARG A 74 1.58 20.45 10.75
N ILE A 75 0.83 20.78 9.70
CA ILE A 75 0.60 22.18 9.30
C ILE A 75 -0.11 22.96 10.41
N SER A 76 -1.12 22.37 11.04
CA SER A 76 -1.89 23.02 12.12
C SER A 76 -1.05 23.30 13.37
N LYS A 77 0.02 22.51 13.59
CA LYS A 77 0.92 22.61 14.75
C LYS A 77 2.19 23.41 14.49
N LEU A 78 2.31 24.05 13.32
CA LEU A 78 3.45 24.91 13.03
C LEU A 78 3.48 26.11 13.99
N SER A 79 4.65 26.39 14.56
CA SER A 79 4.86 27.55 15.41
C SER A 79 4.77 28.84 14.60
N LEU A 80 4.07 29.84 15.15
CA LEU A 80 3.96 31.18 14.56
C LEU A 80 5.28 31.96 14.59
N ALA A 81 6.25 31.52 15.38
CA ALA A 81 7.57 32.16 15.47
C ALA A 81 8.51 31.78 14.32
N LEU A 82 8.18 30.75 13.53
CA LEU A 82 9.02 30.28 12.44
C LEU A 82 8.88 31.17 11.21
N THR A 83 9.99 31.38 10.51
CA THR A 83 9.96 31.96 9.17
C THR A 83 9.30 31.00 8.18
N GLU A 84 8.80 31.53 7.06
CA GLU A 84 8.20 30.70 6.01
C GLU A 84 9.17 29.62 5.50
N SER A 85 10.45 29.96 5.37
CA SER A 85 11.49 29.01 4.92
C SER A 85 11.69 27.86 5.90
N GLU A 86 11.78 28.17 7.20
CA GLU A 86 11.94 27.17 8.26
C GLU A 86 10.71 26.27 8.38
N ALA A 87 9.51 26.86 8.28
CA ALA A 87 8.26 26.10 8.31
C ALA A 87 8.18 25.12 7.14
N LYS A 88 8.54 25.55 5.91
CA LYS A 88 8.59 24.68 4.73
C LYS A 88 9.63 23.57 4.87
N SER A 89 10.82 23.90 5.37
CA SER A 89 11.89 22.91 5.61
C SER A 89 11.45 21.85 6.61
N THR A 90 10.80 22.29 7.69
CA THR A 90 10.22 21.39 8.71
C THR A 90 9.18 20.45 8.10
N LEU A 91 8.24 20.97 7.30
CA LEU A 91 7.22 20.15 6.64
C LEU A 91 7.82 19.16 5.63
N GLN A 92 8.83 19.57 4.86
CA GLN A 92 9.52 18.68 3.93
C GLN A 92 10.21 17.53 4.67
N SER A 93 10.93 17.85 5.75
CA SER A 93 11.57 16.85 6.63
C SER A 93 10.55 15.91 7.28
N ASP A 94 9.40 16.43 7.70
CA ASP A 94 8.30 15.62 8.24
C ASP A 94 7.75 14.63 7.22
N ILE A 95 7.63 15.04 5.95
CA ILE A 95 7.19 14.16 4.86
C ILE A 95 8.25 13.09 4.57
N ASP A 96 9.53 13.47 4.48
CA ASP A 96 10.63 12.51 4.27
C ASP A 96 10.69 11.48 5.39
N ARG A 97 10.55 11.95 6.63
CA ARG A 97 10.48 11.08 7.81
C ARG A 97 9.29 10.13 7.74
N PHE A 98 8.12 10.61 7.32
CA PHE A 98 6.94 9.76 7.15
C PHE A 98 7.19 8.66 6.12
N ILE A 99 7.72 9.00 4.94
CA ILE A 99 8.00 8.02 3.88
C ILE A 99 9.03 7.00 4.37
N ASN A 100 10.13 7.46 4.96
CA ASN A 100 11.20 6.58 5.42
C ASN A 100 10.76 5.68 6.58
N GLU A 101 10.17 6.22 7.63
CA GLU A 101 9.81 5.45 8.83
C GLU A 101 8.56 4.60 8.64
N LYS A 102 7.49 5.18 8.06
CA LYS A 102 6.17 4.54 8.02
C LYS A 102 5.98 3.61 6.83
N ILE A 103 6.77 3.76 5.78
CA ILE A 103 6.68 2.95 4.56
C ILE A 103 7.95 2.10 4.41
N VAL A 104 9.12 2.73 4.17
CA VAL A 104 10.34 2.00 3.80
C VAL A 104 10.87 1.11 4.92
N LEU A 105 11.06 1.66 6.13
CA LEU A 105 11.54 0.89 7.28
C LEU A 105 10.49 -0.11 7.76
N ALA A 106 9.21 0.27 7.73
CA ALA A 106 8.10 -0.62 8.05
C ALA A 106 8.08 -1.86 7.14
N ASP A 107 8.24 -1.69 5.82
CA ASP A 107 8.31 -2.78 4.87
C ASP A 107 9.48 -3.73 5.19
N LYS A 108 10.68 -3.20 5.52
CA LYS A 108 11.83 -4.02 5.91
C LYS A 108 11.55 -4.85 7.17
N VAL A 109 10.90 -4.26 8.17
CA VAL A 109 10.53 -4.96 9.41
C VAL A 109 9.50 -6.06 9.14
N ILE A 110 8.48 -5.77 8.33
CA ILE A 110 7.46 -6.76 7.93
C ILE A 110 8.13 -7.92 7.18
N VAL A 111 9.02 -7.62 6.24
CA VAL A 111 9.78 -8.62 5.48
C VAL A 111 10.62 -9.50 6.40
N GLY A 112 11.37 -8.89 7.32
CA GLY A 112 12.19 -9.62 8.29
C GLY A 112 11.36 -10.61 9.12
N HIS A 113 10.20 -10.20 9.63
CA HIS A 113 9.32 -11.07 10.40
C HIS A 113 8.62 -12.13 9.55
N ALA A 114 8.10 -11.77 8.38
CA ALA A 114 7.36 -12.67 7.50
C ALA A 114 8.24 -13.80 6.97
N VAL A 115 9.50 -13.51 6.62
CA VAL A 115 10.43 -14.52 6.11
C VAL A 115 10.75 -15.59 7.16
N THR A 116 10.70 -15.29 8.46
CA THR A 116 10.84 -16.33 9.51
C THR A 116 9.76 -17.41 9.46
N LYS A 117 8.61 -17.12 8.83
CA LYS A 117 7.48 -18.06 8.70
C LYS A 117 7.59 -18.95 7.46
N ILE A 118 8.48 -18.62 6.53
CA ILE A 118 8.73 -19.43 5.33
C ILE A 118 9.73 -20.54 5.68
N ARG A 119 9.45 -21.77 5.27
CA ARG A 119 10.27 -22.97 5.47
C ARG A 119 10.68 -23.58 4.14
N ASP A 120 11.74 -24.36 4.15
CA ASP A 120 12.12 -25.13 2.98
C ASP A 120 11.05 -26.17 2.64
N GLY A 121 10.76 -26.33 1.35
CA GLY A 121 9.67 -27.15 0.81
C GLY A 121 8.31 -26.44 0.75
N ASP A 122 8.23 -25.17 1.15
CA ASP A 122 6.96 -24.44 1.09
C ASP A 122 6.45 -24.21 -0.33
N VAL A 123 5.12 -24.15 -0.42
CA VAL A 123 4.39 -23.68 -1.60
C VAL A 123 3.60 -22.45 -1.17
N LEU A 124 4.11 -21.28 -1.57
CA LEU A 124 3.58 -19.98 -1.16
C LEU A 124 2.54 -19.49 -2.16
N LEU A 125 1.33 -19.20 -1.73
CA LEU A 125 0.31 -18.59 -2.60
C LEU A 125 0.21 -17.09 -2.36
N THR A 126 0.14 -16.31 -3.44
CA THR A 126 -0.14 -14.88 -3.42
C THR A 126 -1.25 -14.53 -4.41
N TYR A 127 -1.91 -13.39 -4.20
CA TYR A 127 -3.01 -12.92 -5.04
C TYR A 127 -2.78 -11.49 -5.53
N GLY A 128 -2.87 -11.28 -6.84
CA GLY A 128 -2.62 -9.99 -7.48
C GLY A 128 -1.15 -9.57 -7.41
N SER A 129 -0.89 -8.26 -7.27
CA SER A 129 0.46 -7.70 -7.18
C SER A 129 0.61 -6.81 -5.94
N ALA A 130 1.05 -7.40 -4.83
CA ALA A 130 1.34 -6.68 -3.58
C ALA A 130 2.86 -6.49 -3.39
N CYS A 131 3.31 -5.24 -3.31
CA CYS A 131 4.72 -4.86 -3.18
C CYS A 131 5.39 -5.51 -1.95
N VAL A 132 4.75 -5.45 -0.79
CA VAL A 132 5.28 -6.06 0.45
C VAL A 132 5.43 -7.58 0.34
N VAL A 133 4.50 -8.27 -0.33
CA VAL A 133 4.56 -9.73 -0.51
C VAL A 133 5.65 -10.11 -1.51
N GLU A 134 5.83 -9.32 -2.56
CA GLU A 134 6.95 -9.46 -3.48
C GLU A 134 8.28 -9.34 -2.73
N MET A 135 8.48 -8.29 -1.92
CA MET A 135 9.69 -8.11 -1.12
C MET A 135 9.95 -9.30 -0.17
N ILE A 136 8.90 -9.88 0.42
CA ILE A 136 9.00 -11.07 1.28
C ILE A 136 9.54 -12.27 0.49
N ILE A 137 8.95 -12.52 -0.68
CA ILE A 137 9.32 -13.63 -1.56
C ILE A 137 10.77 -13.47 -2.04
N GLU A 138 11.13 -12.27 -2.47
CA GLU A 138 12.48 -11.96 -2.95
C GLU A 138 13.53 -12.13 -1.86
N TYR A 139 13.28 -11.56 -0.67
CA TYR A 139 14.20 -11.69 0.45
C TYR A 139 14.32 -13.14 0.93
N ALA A 140 13.24 -13.91 0.93
CA ALA A 140 13.29 -15.34 1.24
C ALA A 140 14.16 -16.12 0.25
N HIS A 141 14.10 -15.76 -1.05
CA HIS A 141 14.93 -16.36 -2.08
C HIS A 141 16.41 -15.99 -1.92
N GLU A 142 16.71 -14.73 -1.60
CA GLU A 142 18.08 -14.25 -1.33
C GLU A 142 18.72 -14.95 -0.13
N LEU A 143 17.93 -15.35 0.87
CA LEU A 143 18.39 -16.17 2.00
C LEU A 143 18.61 -17.65 1.64
N GLY A 144 18.40 -18.05 0.39
CA GLY A 144 18.61 -19.41 -0.10
C GLY A 144 17.51 -20.39 0.27
N LYS A 145 16.33 -19.93 0.70
CA LYS A 145 15.20 -20.81 1.03
C LYS A 145 14.67 -21.50 -0.23
N LYS A 146 14.33 -22.77 -0.09
CA LYS A 146 13.80 -23.59 -1.18
C LYS A 146 12.28 -23.61 -1.13
N PHE A 147 11.62 -22.87 -2.01
CA PHE A 147 10.16 -22.84 -2.11
C PHE A 147 9.74 -22.56 -3.55
N ARG A 148 8.44 -22.73 -3.83
CA ARG A 148 7.82 -22.25 -5.07
C ARG A 148 6.63 -21.36 -4.78
N VAL A 149 6.26 -20.52 -5.74
CA VAL A 149 5.19 -19.53 -5.59
C VAL A 149 4.03 -19.83 -6.53
N VAL A 150 2.80 -19.83 -6.01
CA VAL A 150 1.58 -19.86 -6.79
C VAL A 150 1.01 -18.45 -6.86
N VAL A 151 1.05 -17.83 -8.04
CA VAL A 151 0.49 -16.50 -8.29
C VAL A 151 -0.94 -16.68 -8.81
N VAL A 152 -1.91 -16.33 -7.98
CA VAL A 152 -3.33 -16.29 -8.36
C VAL A 152 -3.66 -14.90 -8.90
N ASP A 153 -4.31 -14.85 -10.05
CA ASP A 153 -4.69 -13.60 -10.70
C ASP A 153 -6.17 -13.59 -11.10
N SER A 154 -6.69 -12.41 -11.39
CA SER A 154 -8.07 -12.20 -11.78
C SER A 154 -8.21 -11.17 -12.90
N ARG A 155 -9.35 -11.22 -13.59
CA ARG A 155 -9.75 -10.20 -14.56
C ARG A 155 -10.14 -8.91 -13.82
N PRO A 156 -10.08 -7.74 -14.46
CA PRO A 156 -9.71 -7.53 -15.87
C PRO A 156 -8.24 -7.15 -16.11
N LYS A 157 -7.53 -6.64 -15.10
CA LYS A 157 -6.21 -6.02 -15.29
C LYS A 157 -5.03 -7.00 -15.27
N HIS A 158 -5.24 -8.23 -14.80
CA HIS A 158 -4.19 -9.25 -14.72
C HIS A 158 -2.92 -8.73 -14.01
N GLU A 159 -3.10 -8.13 -12.83
CA GLU A 159 -2.02 -7.49 -12.07
C GLU A 159 -0.95 -8.53 -11.67
N GLY A 160 -1.36 -9.77 -11.42
CA GLY A 160 -0.49 -10.89 -11.06
C GLY A 160 0.52 -11.26 -12.16
N GLN A 161 0.21 -11.05 -13.45
CA GLN A 161 1.18 -11.27 -14.53
C GLN A 161 2.42 -10.38 -14.38
N LYS A 162 2.26 -9.14 -13.91
CA LYS A 162 3.41 -8.24 -13.70
C LYS A 162 4.29 -8.76 -12.57
N LEU A 163 3.70 -9.24 -11.48
CA LEU A 163 4.42 -9.87 -10.38
C LEU A 163 5.13 -11.14 -10.84
N LEU A 164 4.45 -12.01 -11.57
CA LEU A 164 5.02 -13.25 -12.13
C LEU A 164 6.29 -12.98 -12.94
N ARG A 165 6.26 -11.99 -13.85
CA ARG A 165 7.44 -11.63 -14.66
C ARG A 165 8.63 -11.19 -13.80
N ARG A 166 8.38 -10.41 -12.74
CA ARG A 166 9.44 -9.94 -11.82
C ARG A 166 10.03 -11.09 -11.02
N LEU A 167 9.20 -12.01 -10.52
CA LEU A 167 9.66 -13.20 -9.79
C LEU A 167 10.45 -14.17 -10.69
N LEU A 168 9.98 -14.41 -11.92
CA LEU A 168 10.69 -15.25 -12.90
C LEU A 168 12.04 -14.66 -13.30
N ALA A 169 12.13 -13.34 -13.46
CA ALA A 169 13.39 -12.65 -13.76
C ALA A 169 14.45 -12.86 -12.67
N LYS A 170 14.03 -13.13 -11.42
CA LYS A 170 14.90 -13.48 -10.29
C LYS A 170 15.18 -14.97 -10.15
N GLY A 171 14.68 -15.81 -11.06
CA GLY A 171 14.89 -17.27 -11.03
C GLY A 171 14.00 -18.02 -10.05
N ILE A 172 12.93 -17.40 -9.54
CA ILE A 172 12.02 -18.03 -8.57
C ILE A 172 11.03 -18.93 -9.30
N SER A 173 10.89 -20.18 -8.86
CA SER A 173 9.92 -21.12 -9.41
C SER A 173 8.49 -20.64 -9.14
N CYS A 174 7.74 -20.36 -10.20
CA CYS A 174 6.39 -19.82 -10.10
C CYS A 174 5.37 -20.63 -10.93
N THR A 175 4.18 -20.80 -10.39
CA THR A 175 3.00 -21.31 -11.08
C THR A 175 1.98 -20.18 -11.16
N TYR A 176 1.39 -19.97 -12.33
CA TYR A 176 0.37 -18.94 -12.54
C TYR A 176 -1.00 -19.59 -12.72
N THR A 177 -2.01 -19.07 -12.03
CA THR A 177 -3.39 -19.55 -12.15
C THR A 177 -4.39 -18.43 -12.00
N HIS A 178 -5.64 -18.70 -12.39
CA HIS A 178 -6.75 -17.79 -12.19
C HIS A 178 -7.50 -18.10 -10.90
N ILE A 179 -8.18 -17.08 -10.36
CA ILE A 179 -9.01 -17.21 -9.15
C ILE A 179 -10.04 -18.36 -9.24
N ASN A 180 -10.52 -18.69 -10.44
CA ASN A 180 -11.48 -19.79 -10.65
C ASN A 180 -10.88 -21.18 -10.37
N ALA A 181 -9.57 -21.34 -10.50
CA ALA A 181 -8.86 -22.60 -10.28
C ALA A 181 -8.21 -22.65 -8.88
N ILE A 182 -8.59 -21.75 -7.98
CA ILE A 182 -8.01 -21.67 -6.64
C ILE A 182 -8.23 -22.94 -5.82
N SER A 183 -9.42 -23.54 -5.89
CA SER A 183 -9.75 -24.78 -5.18
C SER A 183 -8.87 -25.94 -5.63
N TYR A 184 -8.54 -26.00 -6.91
CA TYR A 184 -7.66 -27.02 -7.48
C TYR A 184 -6.23 -26.86 -6.96
N VAL A 185 -5.67 -25.65 -7.01
CA VAL A 185 -4.26 -25.44 -6.60
C VAL A 185 -4.07 -25.43 -5.09
N MET A 186 -5.11 -25.14 -4.30
CA MET A 186 -4.99 -24.99 -2.84
C MET A 186 -4.51 -26.27 -2.14
N HIS A 187 -4.78 -27.45 -2.72
CA HIS A 187 -4.29 -28.73 -2.21
C HIS A 187 -2.76 -28.81 -2.10
N GLU A 188 -2.04 -28.08 -2.94
CA GLU A 188 -0.58 -28.08 -2.95
C GLU A 188 0.02 -26.96 -2.09
N VAL A 189 -0.78 -25.98 -1.67
CA VAL A 189 -0.33 -24.75 -1.02
C VAL A 189 -0.10 -25.00 0.47
N THR A 190 1.03 -24.55 0.99
CA THR A 190 1.35 -24.67 2.43
C THR A 190 1.05 -23.39 3.20
N ARG A 191 1.21 -22.22 2.57
CA ARG A 191 1.01 -20.90 3.19
C ARG A 191 0.50 -19.89 2.18
N VAL A 192 -0.39 -19.01 2.62
CA VAL A 192 -0.94 -17.92 1.78
C VAL A 192 -0.44 -16.58 2.33
N PHE A 193 0.17 -15.75 1.48
CA PHE A 193 0.59 -14.39 1.80
C PHE A 193 -0.22 -13.38 0.98
N LEU A 194 -0.87 -12.45 1.67
CA LEU A 194 -1.71 -11.43 1.02
C LEU A 194 -1.32 -10.04 1.50
N GLY A 195 -1.26 -9.09 0.59
CA GLY A 195 -1.15 -7.67 0.94
C GLY A 195 -2.51 -7.08 1.28
N ALA A 196 -2.54 -6.15 2.23
CA ALA A 196 -3.73 -5.34 2.52
C ALA A 196 -3.60 -3.93 1.97
N ALA A 197 -4.71 -3.37 1.51
CA ALA A 197 -4.83 -1.94 1.25
C ALA A 197 -5.13 -1.15 2.54
N SER A 198 -5.82 -1.77 3.50
CA SER A 198 -6.04 -1.26 4.86
C SER A 198 -6.51 -2.37 5.79
N VAL A 199 -6.34 -2.16 7.10
CA VAL A 199 -6.98 -2.95 8.16
C VAL A 199 -7.88 -2.02 8.96
N LEU A 200 -9.15 -2.39 9.06
CA LEU A 200 -10.17 -1.65 9.79
C LEU A 200 -10.09 -1.95 11.30
N SER A 201 -10.67 -1.08 12.12
CA SER A 201 -10.66 -1.21 13.58
C SER A 201 -11.35 -2.47 14.11
N ASN A 202 -12.29 -3.03 13.35
CA ASN A 202 -12.94 -4.31 13.65
C ASN A 202 -12.13 -5.55 13.18
N GLY A 203 -10.91 -5.36 12.70
CA GLY A 203 -10.04 -6.43 12.21
C GLY A 203 -10.30 -6.87 10.77
N ILE A 204 -11.25 -6.24 10.07
CA ILE A 204 -11.50 -6.55 8.66
C ILE A 204 -10.33 -6.07 7.80
N VAL A 205 -9.91 -6.94 6.89
CA VAL A 205 -8.85 -6.68 5.92
C VAL A 205 -9.46 -6.17 4.63
N TYR A 206 -9.22 -4.90 4.33
CA TYR A 206 -9.60 -4.26 3.08
C TYR A 206 -8.48 -4.42 2.06
N SER A 207 -8.73 -5.12 0.96
CA SER A 207 -7.74 -5.38 -0.10
C SER A 207 -8.42 -5.47 -1.48
N ARG A 208 -7.74 -6.03 -2.47
CA ARG A 208 -8.28 -6.23 -3.81
C ARG A 208 -9.49 -7.17 -3.80
N VAL A 209 -10.40 -6.96 -4.75
CA VAL A 209 -11.52 -7.89 -4.99
C VAL A 209 -10.96 -9.30 -5.21
N GLY A 210 -11.51 -10.31 -4.54
CA GLY A 210 -11.04 -11.70 -4.58
C GLY A 210 -10.12 -12.12 -3.43
N THR A 211 -9.54 -11.20 -2.66
CA THR A 211 -8.74 -11.54 -1.46
C THR A 211 -9.55 -12.37 -0.46
N ALA A 212 -10.82 -12.01 -0.24
CA ALA A 212 -11.73 -12.76 0.63
C ALA A 212 -12.01 -14.19 0.12
N CYS A 213 -12.18 -14.36 -1.20
CA CYS A 213 -12.36 -15.68 -1.82
C CYS A 213 -11.12 -16.56 -1.62
N VAL A 214 -9.93 -15.99 -1.80
CA VAL A 214 -8.65 -16.68 -1.55
C VAL A 214 -8.55 -17.12 -0.10
N ALA A 215 -8.84 -16.22 0.84
CA ALA A 215 -8.80 -16.51 2.27
C ALA A 215 -9.84 -17.57 2.68
N MET A 216 -11.05 -17.51 2.12
CA MET A 216 -12.11 -18.47 2.39
C MET A 216 -11.76 -19.88 1.94
N VAL A 217 -11.21 -20.02 0.72
CA VAL A 217 -10.76 -21.32 0.21
C VAL A 217 -9.57 -21.82 1.02
N ALA A 218 -8.58 -20.97 1.30
CA ALA A 218 -7.45 -21.34 2.15
C ALA A 218 -7.90 -21.86 3.53
N HIS A 219 -8.87 -21.18 4.15
CA HIS A 219 -9.45 -21.60 5.42
C HIS A 219 -10.14 -22.97 5.32
N ALA A 220 -10.91 -23.23 4.25
CA ALA A 220 -11.56 -24.53 4.02
C ALA A 220 -10.53 -25.67 3.91
N PHE A 221 -9.36 -25.40 3.32
CA PHE A 221 -8.23 -26.33 3.22
C PHE A 221 -7.29 -26.32 4.43
N ARG A 222 -7.62 -25.56 5.49
CA ARG A 222 -6.80 -25.39 6.71
C ARG A 222 -5.39 -24.83 6.43
N VAL A 223 -5.25 -24.07 5.36
CA VAL A 223 -4.01 -23.37 4.99
C VAL A 223 -3.98 -22.01 5.69
N PRO A 224 -2.91 -21.68 6.45
CA PRO A 224 -2.81 -20.41 7.15
C PRO A 224 -2.66 -19.24 6.16
N VAL A 225 -3.44 -18.18 6.43
CA VAL A 225 -3.40 -16.92 5.68
C VAL A 225 -2.67 -15.86 6.50
N LEU A 226 -1.59 -15.32 5.93
CA LEU A 226 -0.78 -14.25 6.50
C LEU A 226 -1.06 -12.95 5.74
N ILE A 227 -1.52 -11.94 6.48
CA ILE A 227 -1.79 -10.61 5.95
C ILE A 227 -0.61 -9.70 6.27
N CYS A 228 -0.02 -9.11 5.24
CA CYS A 228 1.08 -8.18 5.34
C CYS A 228 0.55 -6.76 5.11
N CYS A 229 0.63 -5.94 6.16
CA CYS A 229 0.16 -4.56 6.15
C CYS A 229 0.99 -3.68 7.09
N GLU A 230 1.29 -2.48 6.64
CA GLU A 230 1.97 -1.43 7.34
C GLU A 230 0.98 -0.71 8.25
N ALA A 231 1.43 -0.31 9.44
CA ALA A 231 0.57 0.26 10.47
C ALA A 231 -0.13 1.57 10.02
N TYR A 232 0.51 2.37 9.17
CA TYR A 232 -0.07 3.62 8.69
C TYR A 232 -1.30 3.44 7.78
N LYS A 233 -1.55 2.22 7.30
CA LYS A 233 -2.76 1.87 6.54
C LYS A 233 -3.93 1.48 7.44
N PHE A 234 -3.76 1.46 8.76
CA PHE A 234 -4.87 1.15 9.68
C PHE A 234 -5.86 2.30 9.71
N HIS A 235 -7.14 1.98 9.85
CA HIS A 235 -8.19 2.99 9.76
C HIS A 235 -9.30 2.76 10.79
N GLU A 236 -9.74 3.85 11.41
CA GLU A 236 -10.71 3.84 12.52
C GLU A 236 -12.12 3.41 12.07
N ARG A 237 -12.45 3.62 10.79
CA ARG A 237 -13.74 3.24 10.19
C ARG A 237 -14.00 1.74 10.33
N VAL A 238 -15.24 1.41 10.64
CA VAL A 238 -15.80 0.06 10.61
C VAL A 238 -16.66 -0.09 9.36
N GLN A 239 -16.54 -1.21 8.68
CA GLN A 239 -17.43 -1.62 7.59
C GLN A 239 -17.97 -3.00 7.91
N LEU A 240 -19.23 -3.26 7.58
CA LEU A 240 -19.85 -4.57 7.77
C LEU A 240 -20.01 -5.33 6.45
N ASP A 241 -20.04 -4.61 5.34
CA ASP A 241 -20.12 -5.15 3.99
C ASP A 241 -19.05 -4.54 3.08
N SER A 242 -18.90 -5.14 1.89
CA SER A 242 -17.97 -4.71 0.85
C SER A 242 -18.59 -3.75 -0.17
N ILE A 243 -19.78 -3.20 0.11
CA ILE A 243 -20.62 -2.45 -0.85
C ILE A 243 -20.67 -0.97 -0.46
N CYS A 244 -20.88 -0.65 0.82
CA CYS A 244 -21.14 0.70 1.32
C CYS A 244 -20.02 1.71 1.02
N SER A 245 -18.77 1.26 0.91
CA SER A 245 -17.65 2.13 0.56
C SER A 245 -16.57 1.34 -0.17
N ASN A 246 -16.61 1.41 -1.49
CA ASN A 246 -15.70 0.73 -2.42
C ASN A 246 -15.33 1.64 -3.60
N GLU A 247 -14.30 1.27 -4.34
CA GLU A 247 -13.87 1.92 -5.59
C GLU A 247 -14.40 1.11 -6.78
N LEU A 248 -15.02 1.79 -7.75
CA LEU A 248 -15.51 1.19 -9.00
C LEU A 248 -14.47 1.31 -10.12
#